data_AF-A0A6C0DPS4-F1
#
_entry.id   AF-A0A6C0DPS4-F1
#
_cell.length_a   1.000
_cell.length_b   1.000
_cell.length_c   1.000
_cell.angle_alpha   90.00
_cell.angle_beta   90.00
_cell.angle_gamma   90.00
#
_symmetry.space_group_name_H-M   'P 1'
#
loop_
_entity.id
_entity.type
_entity.pdbx_description
1 polymer ?
#
loop_
_entity_poly.entity_id
_entity_poly.type
_entity_poly.pdbx_seq_one_letter_code
_entity_poly.pdbx_strand_id
1 'polypeptide(L)'
;MPGGGLLALVAYGTQNVILSGNPDMTYFFKTFRKYTHFSLETTSKLMDGPTDYTYDSSIQLRARIDRTGDLLTDMYFSFQIPAVYSKERQIDPVNGPRTQEEFQWVRCLGAAAIQTVYITVGPGKIQEFTGEYLMSKALIDYPADQFEKWQQLVGDVPELYNPANGLYGNITGTSSEYPTVYRDIRNPSAAQTNTPSIPAYTVYVPLPFWFTEQGQALPLISLQYYTVDVTINLNPSRNLYTVLDPSGVRMAPGFRTLTPTTSLQSNIPDFFPYPDNDTQIRKFFVDISGTPSPLNLWGMNPTLHTTYAFLPDSERTVFSSASLMYPVRQVTLVPFPEIVSNQLLDLEVHNPITRLIFVPRRSDTLLYRNGFSNFTNWWDYPRRPKIPTHQALQSSFIQNDSASGVLVPNGQLEIIQFLRILSDGNQIQEMKPGFFYTALTPYRYLSGKANRQLPVYTFELNSPTFQPCGSLNASRIRKLQVDLSVFPLPPNSSYIYSINIYVESLNFFLVESGMGDVKYAI
;
A
#
# COMPACT_ATOMS: atom_id res chain seq x y z
N MET A 1 -4.50 59.30 -18.84
CA MET A 1 -5.65 59.13 -17.92
C MET A 1 -5.80 57.66 -17.60
N PRO A 2 -5.52 57.20 -16.37
CA PRO A 2 -5.73 55.82 -15.97
C PRO A 2 -7.18 55.64 -15.50
N GLY A 3 -8.10 55.39 -16.44
CA GLY A 3 -9.56 55.30 -16.19
C GLY A 3 -10.18 53.92 -16.40
N GLY A 4 -9.40 52.94 -16.86
CA GLY A 4 -9.93 51.63 -17.28
C GLY A 4 -10.59 50.84 -16.13
N GLY A 5 -9.98 50.83 -14.95
CA GLY A 5 -10.52 50.09 -13.79
C GLY A 5 -11.81 50.71 -13.20
N LEU A 6 -11.91 52.04 -13.19
CA LEU A 6 -13.10 52.75 -12.72
C LEU A 6 -14.30 52.52 -13.65
N LEU A 7 -14.05 52.47 -14.97
CA LEU A 7 -15.10 52.18 -15.95
C LEU A 7 -15.74 50.80 -15.72
N ALA A 8 -14.93 49.78 -15.38
CA ALA A 8 -15.43 48.45 -15.06
C ALA A 8 -16.28 48.42 -13.77
N LEU A 9 -15.96 49.27 -12.79
CA LEU A 9 -16.74 49.37 -11.54
C LEU A 9 -18.11 50.02 -11.77
N VAL A 10 -18.19 51.00 -12.67
CA VAL A 10 -19.45 51.70 -13.02
C VAL A 10 -20.41 50.82 -13.81
N ALA A 11 -19.90 49.79 -14.51
CA ALA A 11 -20.69 48.81 -15.24
C ALA A 11 -21.41 47.79 -14.33
N TYR A 12 -22.17 48.29 -13.36
CA TYR A 12 -22.96 47.51 -12.40
C TYR A 12 -24.44 47.50 -12.81
N GLY A 13 -25.06 46.31 -12.84
CA GLY A 13 -26.46 46.12 -13.21
C GLY A 13 -27.22 45.17 -12.28
N THR A 14 -28.46 44.83 -12.66
CA THR A 14 -29.34 43.96 -11.86
C THR A 14 -28.78 42.56 -11.61
N GLN A 15 -28.00 42.02 -12.55
CA GLN A 15 -27.33 40.73 -12.40
C GLN A 15 -26.24 40.75 -11.31
N ASN A 16 -25.58 41.90 -11.10
CA ASN A 16 -24.53 42.03 -10.09
C ASN A 16 -25.07 42.02 -8.65
N VAL A 17 -26.37 42.29 -8.45
CA VAL A 17 -26.99 42.30 -7.12
C VAL A 17 -26.86 40.95 -6.41
N ILE A 18 -26.94 39.83 -7.15
CA ILE A 18 -26.78 38.47 -6.60
C ILE A 18 -25.33 38.17 -6.23
N LEU A 19 -24.36 38.87 -6.84
CA LEU A 19 -22.94 38.59 -6.67
C LEU A 19 -22.26 39.50 -5.65
N SER A 20 -22.58 40.79 -5.68
CA SER A 20 -21.91 41.83 -4.89
C SER A 20 -22.85 42.91 -4.35
N GLY A 21 -24.16 42.70 -4.42
CA GLY A 21 -25.13 43.52 -3.70
C GLY A 21 -25.12 43.16 -2.22
N ASN A 22 -24.94 44.16 -1.34
CA ASN A 22 -24.79 43.96 0.12
C ASN A 22 -23.77 42.84 0.45
N PRO A 23 -22.48 43.03 0.12
CA PRO A 23 -21.49 41.96 0.19
C PRO A 23 -21.24 41.47 1.61
N ASP A 24 -21.30 40.15 1.81
CA ASP A 24 -21.06 39.50 3.12
C ASP A 24 -19.57 39.31 3.46
N MET A 25 -18.69 39.39 2.46
CA MET A 25 -17.24 39.24 2.63
C MET A 25 -16.45 40.12 1.68
N THR A 26 -15.17 40.33 1.98
CA THR A 26 -14.22 41.05 1.13
C THR A 26 -12.96 40.23 0.88
N TYR A 27 -12.45 40.30 -0.34
CA TYR A 27 -11.17 39.67 -0.71
C TYR A 27 -9.95 40.50 -0.28
N PHE A 28 -10.17 41.77 0.08
CA PHE A 28 -9.08 42.72 0.34
C PHE A 28 -8.71 42.86 1.82
N PHE A 29 -9.50 42.26 2.72
CA PHE A 29 -9.22 42.24 4.15
C PHE A 29 -9.76 40.94 4.78
N LYS A 30 -8.86 40.05 5.19
CA LYS A 30 -9.22 38.80 5.86
C LYS A 30 -8.96 38.92 7.36
N THR A 31 -9.98 38.68 8.19
CA THR A 31 -9.81 38.52 9.64
C THR A 31 -9.43 37.07 9.95
N PHE A 32 -8.45 36.84 10.83
CA PHE A 32 -8.11 35.50 11.28
C PHE A 32 -9.03 35.09 12.43
N ARG A 33 -9.46 33.82 12.43
CA ARG A 33 -10.20 33.25 13.57
C ARG A 33 -9.18 32.79 14.62
N LYS A 34 -9.35 33.25 15.86
CA LYS A 34 -8.53 32.78 17.00
C LYS A 34 -8.89 31.31 17.28
N TYR A 35 -7.88 30.48 17.49
CA TYR A 35 -8.01 29.07 17.88
C TYR A 35 -7.71 28.91 19.39
N THR A 36 -8.10 27.79 19.98
CA THR A 36 -7.71 27.44 21.36
C THR A 36 -6.22 27.14 21.41
N HIS A 37 -5.50 27.60 22.43
CA HIS A 37 -4.07 27.34 22.51
C HIS A 37 -3.82 25.84 22.72
N PHE A 38 -2.85 25.25 22.03
CA PHE A 38 -2.41 23.87 22.25
C PHE A 38 -0.95 23.71 21.83
N SER A 39 -0.31 22.64 22.27
CA SER A 39 1.01 22.19 21.79
C SER A 39 0.98 20.72 21.39
N LEU A 40 1.95 20.31 20.58
CA LEU A 40 2.11 18.92 20.14
C LEU A 40 3.49 18.39 20.58
N GLU A 41 3.54 17.13 20.98
CA GLU A 41 4.78 16.40 21.25
C GLU A 41 4.68 14.98 20.68
N THR A 42 5.73 14.55 19.97
CA THR A 42 5.85 13.17 19.49
C THR A 42 6.76 12.38 20.42
N THR A 43 6.27 11.26 20.92
CA THR A 43 7.07 10.33 21.73
C THR A 43 7.17 8.97 21.04
N SER A 44 8.25 8.27 21.30
CA SER A 44 8.52 6.94 20.74
C SER A 44 8.57 5.90 21.85
N LYS A 45 8.00 4.73 21.59
CA LYS A 45 7.98 3.60 22.53
C LYS A 45 8.23 2.30 21.80
N LEU A 46 9.05 1.43 22.40
CA LEU A 46 9.25 0.07 21.89
C LEU A 46 7.97 -0.74 22.06
N MET A 47 7.60 -1.49 21.03
CA MET A 47 6.44 -2.37 21.08
C MET A 47 6.77 -3.65 21.86
N ASP A 48 5.78 -4.15 22.59
CA ASP A 48 5.83 -5.45 23.25
C ASP A 48 5.70 -6.57 22.21
N GLY A 49 6.62 -7.54 22.24
CA GLY A 49 6.64 -8.68 21.34
C GLY A 49 8.08 -9.06 20.95
N PRO A 50 8.25 -9.97 19.96
CA PRO A 50 9.55 -10.32 19.43
C PRO A 50 10.28 -9.10 18.86
N THR A 51 11.55 -8.91 19.25
CA THR A 51 12.43 -7.86 18.70
C THR A 51 13.13 -8.28 17.41
N ASP A 52 13.13 -9.58 17.13
CA ASP A 52 13.71 -10.17 15.93
C ASP A 52 12.63 -10.45 14.89
N TYR A 53 12.94 -10.17 13.64
CA TYR A 53 12.10 -10.44 12.49
C TYR A 53 12.36 -11.85 11.95
N THR A 54 11.38 -12.73 12.08
CA THR A 54 11.48 -14.15 11.73
C THR A 54 11.23 -14.42 10.26
N TYR A 55 11.86 -15.49 9.74
CA TYR A 55 11.77 -15.84 8.31
C TYR A 55 10.47 -16.52 7.89
N ASP A 56 10.00 -17.51 8.63
CA ASP A 56 8.83 -18.33 8.25
C ASP A 56 7.57 -18.06 9.07
N SER A 57 7.69 -17.41 10.22
CA SER A 57 6.56 -17.13 11.11
C SER A 57 6.15 -15.67 11.06
N SER A 58 4.84 -15.42 11.19
CA SER A 58 4.31 -14.08 11.46
C SER A 58 4.65 -13.66 12.89
N ILE A 59 4.71 -12.35 13.10
CA ILE A 59 5.02 -11.75 14.41
C ILE A 59 3.86 -10.89 14.85
N GLN A 60 3.46 -11.00 16.10
CA GLN A 60 2.51 -10.09 16.72
C GLN A 60 3.25 -9.13 17.63
N LEU A 61 3.00 -7.84 17.42
CA LEU A 61 3.48 -6.74 18.24
C LEU A 61 2.29 -6.01 18.86
N ARG A 62 2.43 -5.62 20.12
CA ARG A 62 1.42 -4.83 20.84
C ARG A 62 2.06 -3.61 21.46
N ALA A 63 1.33 -2.50 21.51
CA ALA A 63 1.74 -1.35 22.30
C ALA A 63 0.53 -0.72 22.96
N ARG A 64 0.64 -0.53 24.28
CA ARG A 64 -0.28 0.32 25.02
C ARG A 64 0.08 1.78 24.83
N ILE A 65 -0.90 2.60 24.46
CA ILE A 65 -0.74 4.04 24.35
C ILE A 65 -0.61 4.65 25.75
N ASP A 66 0.41 5.47 25.92
CA ASP A 66 0.68 6.13 27.19
C ASP A 66 -0.24 7.35 27.35
N ARG A 67 -0.57 7.70 28.60
CA ARG A 67 -1.41 8.86 28.92
C ARG A 67 -0.55 10.08 29.25
N THR A 68 0.35 10.44 28.34
CA THR A 68 1.28 11.56 28.51
C THR A 68 0.64 12.90 28.14
N GLY A 69 -0.20 12.94 27.10
CA GLY A 69 -0.99 14.11 26.72
C GLY A 69 -2.49 13.91 26.80
N ASP A 70 -3.26 14.94 26.43
CA ASP A 70 -4.72 14.97 26.58
C ASP A 70 -5.43 14.32 25.39
N LEU A 71 -4.92 14.53 24.17
CA LEU A 71 -5.42 13.94 22.93
C LEU A 71 -4.30 13.20 22.18
N LEU A 72 -4.66 12.20 21.37
CA LEU A 72 -3.76 11.51 20.43
C LEU A 72 -4.12 11.90 18.99
N THR A 73 -3.16 12.42 18.22
CA THR A 73 -3.37 12.89 16.84
C THR A 73 -2.78 11.92 15.82
N ASP A 74 -1.48 11.62 15.88
CA ASP A 74 -0.79 10.87 14.84
C ASP A 74 -0.16 9.59 15.37
N MET A 75 0.01 8.62 14.47
CA MET A 75 0.62 7.33 14.80
C MET A 75 1.44 6.78 13.64
N TYR A 76 2.67 6.36 13.94
CA TYR A 76 3.58 5.73 12.98
C TYR A 76 4.20 4.49 13.61
N PHE A 77 4.29 3.41 12.83
CA PHE A 77 5.05 2.22 13.19
C PHE A 77 6.39 2.25 12.47
N SER A 78 7.50 1.98 13.14
CA SER A 78 8.81 1.88 12.51
C SER A 78 9.55 0.61 12.88
N PHE A 79 10.32 0.09 11.93
CA PHE A 79 11.22 -1.03 12.14
C PHE A 79 12.48 -0.88 11.28
N GLN A 80 13.58 -1.45 11.74
CA GLN A 80 14.87 -1.42 11.09
C GLN A 80 15.03 -2.61 10.16
N ILE A 81 15.65 -2.37 8.99
CA ILE A 81 16.14 -3.39 8.08
C ILE A 81 17.67 -3.31 7.98
N PRO A 82 18.37 -4.46 7.94
CA PRO A 82 19.81 -4.49 7.93
C PRO A 82 20.38 -4.14 6.56
N ALA A 83 21.68 -3.86 6.51
CA ALA A 83 22.39 -3.77 5.25
C ALA A 83 22.40 -5.13 4.53
N VAL A 84 22.25 -5.08 3.20
CA VAL A 84 22.20 -6.25 2.32
C VAL A 84 23.47 -6.29 1.46
N TYR A 85 24.10 -7.44 1.43
CA TYR A 85 25.27 -7.78 0.61
C TYR A 85 24.85 -8.86 -0.38
N SER A 86 24.38 -8.43 -1.56
CA SER A 86 24.01 -9.34 -2.64
C SER A 86 25.26 -9.72 -3.42
N LYS A 87 25.55 -11.01 -3.52
CA LYS A 87 26.84 -11.51 -4.01
C LYS A 87 26.72 -12.02 -5.43
N GLU A 88 27.87 -12.19 -6.08
CA GLU A 88 27.96 -13.11 -7.22
C GLU A 88 27.88 -14.55 -6.72
N ARG A 89 27.19 -15.39 -7.48
CA ARG A 89 27.02 -16.82 -7.24
C ARG A 89 27.47 -17.61 -8.45
N GLN A 90 28.25 -18.67 -8.23
CA GLN A 90 28.50 -19.67 -9.26
C GLN A 90 27.31 -20.65 -9.32
N ILE A 91 26.72 -20.84 -10.50
CA ILE A 91 25.55 -21.72 -10.66
C ILE A 91 25.92 -23.19 -10.39
N ASP A 92 27.13 -23.60 -10.79
CA ASP A 92 27.77 -24.88 -10.46
C ASP A 92 29.12 -24.59 -9.79
N PRO A 93 29.41 -25.13 -8.59
CA PRO A 93 30.63 -24.88 -7.81
C PRO A 93 31.96 -25.17 -8.53
N VAL A 94 31.96 -25.99 -9.59
CA VAL A 94 33.19 -26.45 -10.24
C VAL A 94 33.45 -25.70 -11.55
N ASN A 95 32.44 -25.55 -12.43
CA ASN A 95 32.63 -24.96 -13.77
C ASN A 95 31.45 -24.10 -14.26
N GLY A 96 30.48 -23.76 -13.40
CA GLY A 96 29.28 -23.02 -13.83
C GLY A 96 29.55 -21.53 -14.14
N PRO A 97 28.75 -20.91 -15.02
CA PRO A 97 28.76 -19.46 -15.18
C PRO A 97 28.42 -18.78 -13.84
N ARG A 98 29.01 -17.60 -13.63
CA ARG A 98 28.67 -16.73 -12.50
C ARG A 98 27.43 -15.94 -12.84
N THR A 99 26.49 -15.89 -11.91
CA THR A 99 25.30 -15.05 -11.95
C THR A 99 25.28 -14.14 -10.73
N GLN A 100 24.47 -13.10 -10.76
CA GLN A 100 24.27 -12.20 -9.62
C GLN A 100 22.98 -12.60 -8.91
N GLU A 101 22.98 -12.58 -7.57
CA GLU A 101 21.77 -12.90 -6.79
C GLU A 101 20.72 -11.78 -6.83
N GLU A 102 21.17 -10.54 -7.13
CA GLU A 102 20.38 -9.30 -7.20
C GLU A 102 19.22 -9.20 -6.20
N PHE A 103 19.52 -9.29 -4.90
CA PHE A 103 18.52 -9.12 -3.85
C PHE A 103 17.77 -7.80 -3.99
N GLN A 104 16.44 -7.82 -3.85
CA GLN A 104 15.66 -6.60 -3.71
C GLN A 104 14.55 -6.78 -2.67
N TRP A 105 14.26 -5.72 -1.93
CA TRP A 105 13.06 -5.66 -1.10
C TRP A 105 11.82 -5.53 -1.99
N VAL A 106 10.66 -5.95 -1.50
CA VAL A 106 9.39 -5.73 -2.19
C VAL A 106 9.02 -4.25 -2.19
N ARG A 107 8.23 -3.85 -3.19
CA ARG A 107 7.63 -2.52 -3.28
C ARG A 107 6.76 -2.23 -2.06
N CYS A 108 6.76 -0.97 -1.61
CA CYS A 108 6.03 -0.52 -0.43
C CYS A 108 6.31 -1.41 0.80
N LEU A 109 7.58 -1.71 1.07
CA LEU A 109 8.06 -2.65 2.08
C LEU A 109 7.34 -2.52 3.43
N GLY A 110 7.16 -1.30 3.92
CA GLY A 110 6.49 -1.05 5.20
C GLY A 110 5.02 -1.48 5.20
N ALA A 111 4.28 -1.21 4.12
CA ALA A 111 2.91 -1.68 3.97
C ALA A 111 2.87 -3.21 3.75
N ALA A 112 3.79 -3.76 2.94
CA ALA A 112 3.88 -5.20 2.71
C ALA A 112 4.26 -6.00 3.98
N ALA A 113 5.00 -5.39 4.91
CA ALA A 113 5.33 -5.98 6.19
C ALA A 113 4.10 -6.16 7.10
N ILE A 114 3.05 -5.35 6.95
CA ILE A 114 1.85 -5.43 7.78
C ILE A 114 0.88 -6.45 7.19
N GLN A 115 0.62 -7.52 7.93
CA GLN A 115 -0.48 -8.43 7.63
C GLN A 115 -1.81 -7.77 8.02
N THR A 116 -1.94 -7.39 9.29
CA THR A 116 -3.10 -6.68 9.84
C THR A 116 -2.65 -5.72 10.93
N VAL A 117 -3.36 -4.61 11.07
CA VAL A 117 -3.19 -3.68 12.19
C VAL A 117 -4.57 -3.27 12.67
N TYR A 118 -4.75 -3.26 13.99
CA TYR A 118 -6.01 -2.85 14.61
C TYR A 118 -5.77 -2.14 15.93
N ILE A 119 -6.74 -1.29 16.29
CA ILE A 119 -6.76 -0.57 17.55
C ILE A 119 -7.96 -1.00 18.38
N THR A 120 -7.70 -1.22 19.67
CA THR A 120 -8.71 -1.54 20.67
C THR A 120 -8.79 -0.44 21.70
N VAL A 121 -10.01 -0.09 22.11
CA VAL A 121 -10.28 0.81 23.23
C VAL A 121 -11.09 0.04 24.25
N GLY A 122 -10.51 -0.22 25.42
CA GLY A 122 -11.07 -1.16 26.39
C GLY A 122 -11.22 -2.56 25.77
N PRO A 123 -12.41 -3.19 25.83
CA PRO A 123 -12.64 -4.52 25.24
C PRO A 123 -12.93 -4.48 23.72
N GLY A 124 -13.29 -3.33 23.16
CA GLY A 124 -13.80 -3.21 21.79
C GLY A 124 -12.70 -3.01 20.75
N LYS A 125 -12.77 -3.73 19.63
CA LYS A 125 -11.95 -3.47 18.44
C LYS A 125 -12.66 -2.44 17.57
N ILE A 126 -12.05 -1.25 17.44
CA ILE A 126 -12.70 -0.10 16.82
C ILE A 126 -12.48 -0.06 15.30
N GLN A 127 -11.23 -0.26 14.87
CA GLN A 127 -10.85 -0.22 13.46
C GLN A 127 -9.72 -1.21 13.20
N GLU A 128 -9.80 -1.91 12.08
CA GLU A 128 -8.81 -2.87 11.58
C GLU A 128 -8.62 -2.67 10.08
N PHE A 129 -7.38 -2.83 9.61
CA PHE A 129 -7.07 -2.87 8.19
C PHE A 129 -5.77 -3.63 7.92
N THR A 130 -5.55 -3.99 6.66
CA THR A 130 -4.37 -4.75 6.20
C THR A 130 -3.31 -3.83 5.58
N GLY A 131 -2.10 -4.34 5.41
CA GLY A 131 -1.06 -3.65 4.63
C GLY A 131 -1.44 -3.44 3.16
N GLU A 132 -2.21 -4.36 2.57
CA GLU A 132 -2.75 -4.21 1.23
C GLU A 132 -3.78 -3.07 1.14
N TYR A 133 -4.62 -2.90 2.16
CA TYR A 133 -5.49 -1.72 2.25
C TYR A 133 -4.68 -0.42 2.35
N LEU A 134 -3.63 -0.37 3.17
CA LEU A 134 -2.76 0.82 3.27
C LEU A 134 -2.15 1.18 1.91
N MET A 135 -1.65 0.19 1.19
CA MET A 135 -1.12 0.37 -0.16
C MET A 135 -2.20 0.86 -1.12
N SER A 136 -3.36 0.20 -1.12
CA SER A 136 -4.48 0.56 -2.00
C SER A 136 -4.96 1.97 -1.74
N LYS A 137 -5.11 2.36 -0.46
CA LYS A 137 -5.49 3.69 -0.01
C LYS A 137 -4.51 4.74 -0.49
N ALA A 138 -3.20 4.53 -0.28
CA ALA A 138 -2.18 5.48 -0.73
C ALA A 138 -2.23 5.69 -2.25
N LEU A 139 -2.54 4.64 -3.01
CA LEU A 139 -2.61 4.71 -4.48
C LEU A 139 -3.82 5.44 -5.02
N ILE A 140 -4.96 5.36 -4.33
CA ILE A 140 -6.21 5.96 -4.81
C ILE A 140 -6.48 7.33 -4.20
N ASP A 141 -6.02 7.59 -2.96
CA ASP A 141 -6.41 8.77 -2.18
C ASP A 141 -5.31 9.84 -2.11
N TYR A 142 -4.02 9.49 -2.21
CA TYR A 142 -2.96 10.48 -1.99
C TYR A 142 -2.67 11.28 -3.27
N PRO A 143 -2.65 12.63 -3.20
CA PRO A 143 -2.11 13.47 -4.26
C PRO A 143 -0.64 13.15 -4.53
N ALA A 144 -0.12 13.52 -5.70
CA ALA A 144 1.23 13.14 -6.15
C ALA A 144 2.33 13.46 -5.12
N ASP A 145 2.34 14.67 -4.56
CA ASP A 145 3.36 15.11 -3.60
C ASP A 145 3.27 14.36 -2.27
N GLN A 146 2.05 14.08 -1.79
CA GLN A 146 1.83 13.32 -0.56
C GLN A 146 2.21 11.85 -0.77
N PHE A 147 1.87 11.30 -1.94
CA PHE A 147 2.20 9.94 -2.31
C PHE A 147 3.72 9.73 -2.38
N GLU A 148 4.47 10.68 -2.97
CA GLU A 148 5.93 10.60 -3.01
C GLU A 148 6.56 10.60 -1.60
N LYS A 149 6.10 11.48 -0.71
CA LYS A 149 6.52 11.48 0.70
C LYS A 149 6.19 10.16 1.39
N TRP A 150 4.99 9.63 1.15
CA TRP A 150 4.59 8.34 1.69
C TRP A 150 5.48 7.20 1.17
N GLN A 151 5.81 7.18 -0.12
CA GLN A 151 6.71 6.20 -0.73
C GLN A 151 8.07 6.19 -0.05
N GLN A 152 8.63 7.36 0.27
CA GLN A 152 9.88 7.45 1.03
C GLN A 152 9.75 6.80 2.42
N LEU A 153 8.69 7.11 3.16
CA LEU A 153 8.47 6.57 4.51
C LEU A 153 8.35 5.04 4.51
N VAL A 154 7.52 4.48 3.63
CA VAL A 154 7.27 3.04 3.58
C VAL A 154 8.36 2.24 2.85
N GLY A 155 9.44 2.87 2.42
CA GLY A 155 10.54 2.20 1.72
C GLY A 155 10.21 1.79 0.28
N ASP A 156 9.29 2.49 -0.40
CA ASP A 156 9.03 2.34 -1.84
C ASP A 156 10.00 3.20 -2.67
N VAL A 157 11.29 3.09 -2.39
CA VAL A 157 12.37 3.85 -3.04
C VAL A 157 13.27 2.94 -3.89
N PRO A 158 13.80 3.41 -5.03
CA PRO A 158 14.57 2.56 -5.94
C PRO A 158 15.73 1.82 -5.28
N GLU A 159 16.38 2.41 -4.27
CA GLU A 159 17.46 1.79 -3.50
C GLU A 159 17.05 0.46 -2.85
N LEU A 160 15.77 0.29 -2.51
CA LEU A 160 15.25 -0.91 -1.86
C LEU A 160 14.63 -1.87 -2.89
N TYR A 161 13.74 -1.38 -3.75
CA TYR A 161 12.95 -2.24 -4.65
C TYR A 161 13.53 -2.42 -6.06
N ASN A 162 14.48 -1.58 -6.47
CA ASN A 162 15.17 -1.67 -7.77
C ASN A 162 16.61 -1.15 -7.65
N PRO A 163 17.49 -1.82 -6.88
CA PRO A 163 18.79 -1.25 -6.50
C PRO A 163 19.70 -0.91 -7.69
N ALA A 164 19.52 -1.59 -8.83
CA ALA A 164 20.21 -1.25 -10.07
C ALA A 164 19.95 0.19 -10.54
N ASN A 165 18.75 0.72 -10.32
CA ASN A 165 18.38 2.10 -10.61
C ASN A 165 18.36 3.01 -9.37
N GLY A 166 18.80 2.50 -8.22
CA GLY A 166 18.91 3.27 -6.99
C GLY A 166 20.18 4.13 -6.95
N LEU A 167 20.29 4.98 -5.93
CA LEU A 167 21.45 5.84 -5.70
C LEU A 167 22.80 5.10 -5.69
N TYR A 168 22.80 3.84 -5.27
CA TYR A 168 24.00 3.00 -5.17
C TYR A 168 24.23 2.12 -6.41
N GLY A 169 23.29 2.08 -7.35
CA GLY A 169 23.43 1.35 -8.60
C GLY A 169 24.44 2.01 -9.53
N ASN A 170 25.05 1.22 -10.42
CA ASN A 170 25.98 1.75 -11.41
C ASN A 170 25.21 2.10 -12.69
N ILE A 171 24.88 3.37 -12.86
CA ILE A 171 24.18 3.86 -14.06
C ILE A 171 25.21 4.11 -15.16
N THR A 172 25.21 3.26 -16.18
CA THR A 172 26.01 3.44 -17.40
C THR A 172 25.20 4.19 -18.46
N GLY A 173 25.86 4.66 -19.52
CA GLY A 173 25.18 5.36 -20.62
C GLY A 173 24.14 4.52 -21.38
N THR A 174 24.13 3.19 -21.21
CA THR A 174 23.26 2.26 -21.94
C THR A 174 22.37 1.40 -21.02
N SER A 175 22.72 1.23 -19.75
CA SER A 175 21.97 0.38 -18.81
C SER A 175 22.29 0.70 -17.34
N SER A 176 21.42 0.26 -16.44
CA SER A 176 21.67 0.37 -14.99
C SER A 176 22.05 -1.01 -14.45
N GLU A 177 23.15 -1.08 -13.72
CA GLU A 177 23.69 -2.33 -13.18
C GLU A 177 23.47 -2.42 -11.67
N TYR A 178 23.16 -3.63 -11.19
CA TYR A 178 22.98 -3.90 -9.77
C TYR A 178 24.30 -3.72 -8.98
N PRO A 179 24.29 -3.12 -7.77
CA PRO A 179 25.47 -2.96 -6.92
C PRO A 179 25.91 -4.29 -6.27
N THR A 180 26.41 -5.22 -7.08
CA THR A 180 26.82 -6.55 -6.63
C THR A 180 28.13 -6.49 -5.85
N VAL A 181 28.17 -7.22 -4.74
CA VAL A 181 29.37 -7.37 -3.91
C VAL A 181 30.28 -8.45 -4.52
N TYR A 182 31.51 -8.06 -4.83
CA TYR A 182 32.56 -8.94 -5.32
C TYR A 182 33.66 -9.11 -4.27
N ARG A 183 34.43 -10.20 -4.38
CA ARG A 183 35.63 -10.37 -3.57
C ARG A 183 36.72 -9.42 -4.07
N ASP A 184 37.24 -8.57 -3.18
CA ASP A 184 38.45 -7.79 -3.44
C ASP A 184 39.69 -8.70 -3.37
N ILE A 185 40.18 -9.07 -4.54
CA ILE A 185 41.37 -9.92 -4.71
C ILE A 185 42.66 -9.23 -4.31
N ARG A 186 42.67 -7.90 -4.10
CA ARG A 186 43.86 -7.17 -3.61
C ARG A 186 44.14 -7.48 -2.15
N ASN A 187 43.11 -7.90 -1.39
CA ASN A 187 43.21 -8.27 0.03
C ASN A 187 42.62 -9.68 0.26
N PRO A 188 43.22 -10.75 -0.29
CA PRO A 188 42.60 -12.07 -0.33
C PRO A 188 42.56 -12.78 1.03
N SER A 189 43.45 -12.40 1.96
CA SER A 189 43.63 -13.01 3.29
C SER A 189 42.97 -12.24 4.43
N ALA A 190 42.45 -11.03 4.17
CA ALA A 190 41.75 -10.22 5.16
C ALA A 190 40.23 -10.47 5.07
N ALA A 191 39.53 -10.24 6.20
CA ALA A 191 38.08 -10.08 6.17
C ALA A 191 37.75 -8.95 5.18
N GLN A 192 36.81 -9.24 4.29
CA GLN A 192 36.36 -8.30 3.27
C GLN A 192 35.55 -7.18 3.93
N THR A 193 35.72 -5.95 3.43
CA THR A 193 35.05 -4.75 3.91
C THR A 193 34.41 -4.02 2.74
N ASN A 194 33.52 -4.72 2.03
CA ASN A 194 32.81 -4.17 0.89
C ASN A 194 31.69 -3.23 1.35
N THR A 195 31.34 -2.27 0.50
CA THR A 195 30.11 -1.48 0.67
C THR A 195 28.90 -2.39 0.43
N PRO A 196 27.84 -2.32 1.24
CA PRO A 196 26.64 -3.11 1.01
C PRO A 196 25.94 -2.70 -0.30
N SER A 197 25.27 -3.66 -0.93
CA SER A 197 24.39 -3.45 -2.09
C SER A 197 23.21 -2.55 -1.74
N ILE A 198 22.64 -2.74 -0.55
CA ILE A 198 21.57 -1.91 0.01
C ILE A 198 21.98 -1.54 1.44
N PRO A 199 22.08 -0.26 1.80
CA PRO A 199 22.42 0.14 3.16
C PRO A 199 21.31 -0.22 4.15
N ALA A 200 21.65 -0.28 5.44
CA ALA A 200 20.66 -0.41 6.49
C ALA A 200 19.71 0.80 6.47
N TYR A 201 18.44 0.57 6.77
CA TYR A 201 17.39 1.58 6.62
C TYR A 201 16.34 1.42 7.72
N THR A 202 15.71 2.53 8.14
CA THR A 202 14.56 2.48 9.07
C THR A 202 13.31 2.85 8.30
N VAL A 203 12.37 1.90 8.23
CA VAL A 203 11.09 2.07 7.55
C VAL A 203 10.09 2.69 8.52
N TYR A 204 9.32 3.68 8.07
CA TYR A 204 8.25 4.32 8.84
C TYR A 204 6.91 4.12 8.12
N VAL A 205 5.93 3.56 8.81
CA VAL A 205 4.61 3.25 8.29
C VAL A 205 3.58 4.12 8.98
N PRO A 206 3.01 5.14 8.32
CA PRO A 206 1.87 5.87 8.84
C PRO A 206 0.67 4.94 9.04
N LEU A 207 0.03 5.00 10.21
CA LEU A 207 -1.15 4.21 10.55
C LEU A 207 -2.39 5.12 10.54
N PRO A 208 -3.15 5.17 9.44
CA PRO A 208 -4.23 6.15 9.22
C PRO A 208 -5.52 5.73 9.93
N PHE A 209 -5.46 5.60 11.26
CA PHE A 209 -6.67 5.43 12.07
C PHE A 209 -7.54 6.71 12.00
N TRP A 210 -8.83 6.61 12.33
CA TRP A 210 -9.76 7.75 12.21
C TRP A 210 -9.27 9.03 12.89
N PHE A 211 -8.60 8.91 14.05
CA PHE A 211 -8.11 10.05 14.82
C PHE A 211 -6.89 10.77 14.22
N THR A 212 -6.29 10.18 13.17
CA THR A 212 -5.20 10.81 12.40
C THR A 212 -5.70 11.82 11.36
N GLU A 213 -7.01 11.87 11.13
CA GLU A 213 -7.61 12.92 10.33
C GLU A 213 -7.79 14.20 11.17
N GLN A 214 -7.59 15.36 10.54
CA GLN A 214 -7.71 16.65 11.21
C GLN A 214 -9.08 16.82 11.87
N GLY A 215 -9.08 17.15 13.16
CA GLY A 215 -10.32 17.38 13.93
C GLY A 215 -10.92 16.13 14.56
N GLN A 216 -10.25 14.97 14.49
CA GLN A 216 -10.71 13.71 15.10
C GLN A 216 -9.80 13.16 16.21
N ALA A 217 -8.87 13.96 16.73
CA ALA A 217 -7.92 13.53 17.74
C ALA A 217 -8.61 12.77 18.89
N LEU A 218 -8.07 11.59 19.22
CA LEU A 218 -8.66 10.67 20.18
C LEU A 218 -8.50 11.23 21.61
N PRO A 219 -9.59 11.53 22.34
CA PRO A 219 -9.49 12.19 23.64
C PRO A 219 -9.12 11.22 24.75
N LEU A 220 -7.82 11.05 25.00
CA LEU A 220 -7.30 10.17 26.05
C LEU A 220 -7.75 10.59 27.44
N ILE A 221 -7.89 11.90 27.68
CA ILE A 221 -8.37 12.46 28.95
C ILE A 221 -9.80 12.00 29.29
N SER A 222 -10.61 11.69 28.27
CA SER A 222 -12.00 11.25 28.39
C SER A 222 -12.14 9.74 28.49
N LEU A 223 -11.04 8.98 28.35
CA LEU A 223 -10.98 7.51 28.38
C LEU A 223 -10.31 7.01 29.67
N GLN A 224 -10.75 7.49 30.83
CA GLN A 224 -10.10 7.20 32.11
C GLN A 224 -10.13 5.72 32.49
N TYR A 225 -11.25 5.03 32.19
CA TYR A 225 -11.46 3.63 32.53
C TYR A 225 -10.96 2.66 31.46
N TYR A 226 -10.77 3.11 30.21
CA TYR A 226 -10.35 2.27 29.09
C TYR A 226 -8.90 2.53 28.68
N THR A 227 -8.16 1.44 28.42
CA THR A 227 -6.84 1.53 27.79
C THR A 227 -6.99 1.53 26.28
N VAL A 228 -6.09 2.24 25.61
CA VAL A 228 -5.97 2.20 24.15
C VAL A 228 -4.75 1.34 23.84
N ASP A 229 -4.97 0.26 23.09
CA ASP A 229 -3.92 -0.68 22.71
C ASP A 229 -3.93 -0.85 21.18
N VAL A 230 -2.75 -0.85 20.58
CA VAL A 230 -2.56 -1.09 19.13
C VAL A 230 -1.87 -2.43 18.97
N THR A 231 -2.38 -3.26 18.07
CA THR A 231 -1.77 -4.55 17.73
C THR A 231 -1.45 -4.60 16.24
N ILE A 232 -0.22 -4.99 15.91
CA ILE A 232 0.29 -5.12 14.55
C ILE A 232 0.75 -6.56 14.36
N ASN A 233 0.16 -7.25 13.38
CA ASN A 233 0.65 -8.55 12.92
C ASN A 233 1.48 -8.34 11.66
N LEU A 234 2.71 -8.83 11.68
CA LEU A 234 3.67 -8.71 10.58
C LEU A 234 3.73 -10.00 9.76
N ASN A 235 3.87 -9.84 8.44
CA ASN A 235 4.14 -10.94 7.52
C ASN A 235 5.54 -11.53 7.78
N PRO A 236 5.78 -12.82 7.52
CA PRO A 236 7.12 -13.40 7.62
C PRO A 236 8.10 -12.75 6.63
N SER A 237 9.39 -12.68 6.97
CA SER A 237 10.33 -11.95 6.13
C SER A 237 10.62 -12.57 4.77
N ARG A 238 10.37 -13.88 4.60
CA ARG A 238 10.40 -14.55 3.28
C ARG A 238 9.47 -13.90 2.25
N ASN A 239 8.44 -13.18 2.70
CA ASN A 239 7.50 -12.48 1.83
C ASN A 239 8.00 -11.09 1.43
N LEU A 240 9.07 -10.56 2.04
CA LEU A 240 9.44 -9.15 1.92
C LEU A 240 10.57 -8.88 0.93
N TYR A 241 11.10 -9.91 0.27
CA TYR A 241 12.16 -9.74 -0.71
C TYR A 241 12.05 -10.73 -1.86
N THR A 242 12.82 -10.48 -2.90
CA THR A 242 12.98 -11.38 -4.04
C THR A 242 14.45 -11.42 -4.45
N VAL A 243 14.83 -12.49 -5.13
CA VAL A 243 16.19 -12.70 -5.65
C VAL A 243 16.11 -13.13 -7.11
N LEU A 244 17.19 -12.96 -7.86
CA LEU A 244 17.27 -13.44 -9.24
C LEU A 244 17.49 -14.96 -9.24
N ASP A 245 16.63 -15.69 -9.94
CA ASP A 245 16.88 -17.10 -10.21
C ASP A 245 17.98 -17.27 -11.29
N PRO A 246 18.58 -18.46 -11.44
CA PRO A 246 19.59 -18.70 -12.47
C PRO A 246 19.12 -18.46 -13.91
N SER A 247 17.81 -18.39 -14.13
CA SER A 247 17.19 -18.10 -15.43
C SER A 247 17.04 -16.60 -15.70
N GLY A 248 17.48 -15.73 -14.77
CA GLY A 248 17.38 -14.28 -14.88
C GLY A 248 15.99 -13.73 -14.52
N VAL A 249 15.17 -14.51 -13.83
CA VAL A 249 13.81 -14.13 -13.41
C VAL A 249 13.78 -13.90 -11.91
N ARG A 250 13.17 -12.80 -11.48
CA ARG A 250 13.04 -12.49 -10.04
C ARG A 250 12.03 -13.42 -9.37
N MET A 251 12.36 -14.00 -8.24
CA MET A 251 11.51 -14.97 -7.56
C MET A 251 11.47 -14.70 -6.06
N ALA A 252 10.37 -15.07 -5.42
CA ALA A 252 10.33 -15.22 -3.97
C ALA A 252 11.32 -16.31 -3.55
N PRO A 253 11.91 -16.23 -2.34
CA PRO A 253 12.82 -17.25 -1.85
C PRO A 253 12.12 -18.62 -1.81
N GLY A 254 12.86 -19.66 -2.23
CA GLY A 254 12.33 -21.03 -2.30
C GLY A 254 11.55 -21.38 -3.58
N PHE A 255 11.60 -20.53 -4.61
CA PHE A 255 10.95 -20.78 -5.91
C PHE A 255 11.87 -20.47 -7.09
N ARG A 256 11.59 -21.09 -8.24
CA ARG A 256 12.33 -20.89 -9.50
C ARG A 256 11.39 -21.01 -10.71
N THR A 257 11.89 -20.60 -11.86
CA THR A 257 11.27 -20.84 -13.17
C THR A 257 11.93 -22.02 -13.89
N LEU A 258 11.14 -22.97 -14.42
CA LEU A 258 11.63 -24.23 -15.04
C LEU A 258 11.53 -24.23 -16.58
N THR A 259 10.94 -23.20 -17.19
CA THR A 259 10.37 -23.27 -18.54
C THR A 259 11.24 -22.59 -19.60
N PRO A 260 11.10 -22.99 -20.90
CA PRO A 260 11.56 -22.17 -22.01
C PRO A 260 10.99 -20.76 -21.93
N THR A 261 11.74 -19.77 -22.44
CA THR A 261 11.37 -18.36 -22.49
C THR A 261 9.98 -18.09 -23.09
N THR A 262 9.44 -19.02 -23.90
CA THR A 262 8.15 -18.91 -24.57
C THR A 262 6.94 -18.81 -23.64
N SER A 263 6.91 -19.54 -22.51
CA SER A 263 5.77 -19.50 -21.57
C SER A 263 5.72 -18.18 -20.79
N LEU A 264 6.89 -17.68 -20.38
CA LEU A 264 7.05 -16.36 -19.77
C LEU A 264 6.61 -15.25 -20.73
N GLN A 265 7.01 -15.35 -22.00
CA GLN A 265 6.61 -14.42 -23.07
C GLN A 265 5.11 -14.45 -23.35
N SER A 266 4.46 -15.60 -23.13
CA SER A 266 3.02 -15.83 -23.35
C SER A 266 2.13 -15.53 -22.13
N ASN A 267 2.69 -14.92 -21.07
CA ASN A 267 1.96 -14.61 -19.82
C ASN A 267 1.45 -15.81 -19.02
N ILE A 268 2.06 -16.98 -19.22
CA ILE A 268 1.72 -18.24 -18.54
C ILE A 268 3.01 -18.81 -17.91
N PRO A 269 3.57 -18.14 -16.89
CA PRO A 269 4.76 -18.66 -16.24
C PRO A 269 4.47 -19.97 -15.52
N ASP A 270 5.45 -20.87 -15.49
CA ASP A 270 5.40 -22.09 -14.69
C ASP A 270 6.47 -22.02 -13.59
N PHE A 271 5.99 -21.96 -12.35
CA PHE A 271 6.78 -21.78 -11.15
C PHE A 271 6.75 -23.06 -10.33
N PHE A 272 7.87 -23.40 -9.71
CA PHE A 272 7.96 -24.60 -8.89
C PHE A 272 8.78 -24.33 -7.62
N PRO A 273 8.50 -25.06 -6.53
CA PRO A 273 9.30 -25.00 -5.32
C PRO A 273 10.74 -25.48 -5.55
N TYR A 274 11.69 -24.79 -4.94
CA TYR A 274 13.11 -25.14 -4.97
C TYR A 274 13.74 -24.92 -3.58
N PRO A 275 14.71 -25.74 -3.13
CA PRO A 275 15.35 -25.55 -1.82
C PRO A 275 15.92 -24.13 -1.65
N ASP A 276 15.53 -23.46 -0.58
CA ASP A 276 15.87 -22.05 -0.33
C ASP A 276 17.27 -21.85 0.26
N ASN A 277 18.07 -22.91 0.36
CA ASN A 277 19.38 -22.91 1.03
C ASN A 277 20.26 -21.72 0.67
N ASP A 278 20.19 -21.25 -0.58
CA ASP A 278 20.98 -20.12 -1.08
C ASP A 278 20.25 -18.79 -1.09
N THR A 279 18.93 -18.81 -0.95
CA THR A 279 18.09 -17.62 -1.00
C THR A 279 17.61 -17.18 0.37
N GLN A 280 18.04 -17.84 1.46
CA GLN A 280 17.73 -17.47 2.83
C GLN A 280 18.28 -16.09 3.19
N ILE A 281 17.45 -15.28 3.85
CA ILE A 281 17.74 -13.86 4.07
C ILE A 281 19.04 -13.60 4.84
N ARG A 282 19.38 -14.45 5.81
CA ARG A 282 20.63 -14.38 6.59
C ARG A 282 21.91 -14.35 5.77
N LYS A 283 21.92 -14.96 4.57
CA LYS A 283 23.11 -15.01 3.70
C LYS A 283 23.49 -13.64 3.14
N PHE A 284 22.51 -12.74 3.09
CA PHE A 284 22.65 -11.38 2.58
C PHE A 284 23.03 -10.37 3.68
N PHE A 285 23.02 -10.74 4.96
CA PHE A 285 23.36 -9.80 6.06
C PHE A 285 24.84 -9.82 6.44
N VAL A 286 25.65 -10.53 5.67
CA VAL A 286 27.10 -10.63 5.87
C VAL A 286 27.80 -10.46 4.54
N ASP A 287 29.00 -9.88 4.55
CA ASP A 287 29.86 -9.75 3.38
C ASP A 287 30.28 -11.13 2.81
N ILE A 288 30.94 -11.18 1.65
CA ILE A 288 31.34 -12.38 0.92
C ILE A 288 32.25 -13.33 1.72
N SER A 289 33.00 -12.81 2.70
CA SER A 289 33.84 -13.59 3.61
C SER A 289 33.22 -13.82 5.00
N GLY A 290 32.07 -13.20 5.26
CA GLY A 290 31.39 -13.32 6.54
C GLY A 290 30.67 -14.66 6.68
N THR A 291 30.67 -15.20 7.90
CA THR A 291 29.90 -16.41 8.21
C THR A 291 28.47 -16.01 8.56
N PRO A 292 27.44 -16.46 7.82
CA PRO A 292 26.04 -16.16 8.15
C PRO A 292 25.65 -16.69 9.52
N SER A 293 24.73 -16.00 10.20
CA SER A 293 24.13 -16.48 11.46
C SER A 293 23.48 -17.86 11.26
N PRO A 294 23.52 -18.77 12.26
CA PRO A 294 22.75 -20.02 12.20
C PRO A 294 21.23 -19.78 12.22
N LEU A 295 20.78 -18.60 12.63
CA LEU A 295 19.37 -18.21 12.65
C LEU A 295 19.02 -17.40 11.40
N ASN A 296 17.82 -17.62 10.85
CA ASN A 296 17.31 -16.88 9.70
C ASN A 296 16.40 -15.74 10.16
N LEU A 297 17.00 -14.69 10.74
CA LEU A 297 16.31 -13.54 11.32
C LEU A 297 17.23 -12.31 11.40
N TRP A 298 16.68 -11.14 11.69
CA TRP A 298 17.44 -9.94 12.08
C TRP A 298 16.73 -9.16 13.20
N GLY A 299 17.47 -8.35 13.96
CA GLY A 299 16.87 -7.45 14.96
C GLY A 299 16.20 -6.24 14.30
N MET A 300 14.89 -6.07 14.51
CA MET A 300 14.10 -5.03 13.83
C MET A 300 13.77 -3.81 14.70
N ASN A 301 13.98 -3.87 16.02
CA ASN A 301 13.71 -2.78 16.96
C ASN A 301 12.33 -2.09 16.75
N PRO A 302 11.21 -2.83 16.91
CA PRO A 302 9.89 -2.34 16.56
C PRO A 302 9.48 -1.18 17.48
N THR A 303 9.22 -0.01 16.90
CA THR A 303 8.95 1.22 17.65
C THR A 303 7.64 1.84 17.16
N LEU A 304 6.78 2.23 18.10
CA LEU A 304 5.60 3.03 17.86
C LEU A 304 5.90 4.49 18.16
N HIS A 305 5.56 5.39 17.24
CA HIS A 305 5.65 6.84 17.41
C HIS A 305 4.24 7.41 17.48
N THR A 306 3.96 8.19 18.51
CA THR A 306 2.64 8.76 18.78
C THR A 306 2.76 10.25 19.04
N THR A 307 1.93 11.06 18.38
CA THR A 307 1.87 12.51 18.62
C THR A 307 0.70 12.83 19.54
N TYR A 308 1.01 13.48 20.66
CA TYR A 308 0.03 13.91 21.65
C TYR A 308 -0.22 15.42 21.55
N ALA A 309 -1.45 15.83 21.80
CA ALA A 309 -1.82 17.23 21.98
C ALA A 309 -2.08 17.55 23.44
N PHE A 310 -1.58 18.70 23.89
CA PHE A 310 -1.77 19.23 25.23
C PHE A 310 -2.67 20.45 25.17
N LEU A 311 -3.70 20.44 26.01
CA LEU A 311 -4.74 21.45 26.04
C LEU A 311 -4.65 22.30 27.32
N PRO A 312 -5.17 23.53 27.32
CA PRO A 312 -5.32 24.33 28.53
C PRO A 312 -6.42 23.73 29.41
N ASP A 313 -6.34 23.94 30.73
CA ASP A 313 -7.26 23.34 31.70
C ASP A 313 -8.75 23.63 31.40
N SER A 314 -9.06 24.80 30.83
CA SER A 314 -10.43 25.14 30.42
C SER A 314 -10.97 24.24 29.30
N GLU A 315 -10.12 23.79 28.38
CA GLU A 315 -10.53 22.89 27.30
C GLU A 315 -10.46 21.42 27.74
N ARG A 316 -9.48 21.06 28.56
CA ARG A 316 -9.39 19.73 29.20
C ARG A 316 -10.65 19.38 29.99
N THR A 317 -11.18 20.34 30.73
CA THR A 317 -12.45 20.17 31.48
C THR A 317 -13.64 19.97 30.56
N VAL A 318 -13.68 20.63 29.40
CA VAL A 318 -14.73 20.40 28.38
C VAL A 318 -14.62 19.00 27.80
N PHE A 319 -13.44 18.57 27.36
CA PHE A 319 -13.26 17.22 26.80
C PHE A 319 -13.58 16.11 27.80
N SER A 320 -13.19 16.26 29.06
CA SER A 320 -13.42 15.24 30.10
C SER A 320 -14.87 15.14 30.58
N SER A 321 -15.68 16.20 30.43
CA SER A 321 -17.08 16.23 30.89
C SER A 321 -18.10 16.07 29.78
N ALA A 322 -17.78 16.45 28.54
CA ALA A 322 -18.69 16.36 27.41
C ALA A 322 -18.80 14.94 26.86
N SER A 323 -20.00 14.57 26.40
CA SER A 323 -20.17 13.44 25.49
C SER A 323 -19.63 13.82 24.11
N LEU A 324 -18.72 12.99 23.58
CA LEU A 324 -18.07 13.22 22.30
C LEU A 324 -18.44 12.12 21.32
N MET A 325 -18.61 12.49 20.05
CA MET A 325 -18.97 11.57 18.98
C MET A 325 -18.13 11.86 17.75
N TYR A 326 -17.36 10.87 17.31
CA TYR A 326 -16.46 10.97 16.16
C TYR A 326 -16.94 10.04 15.04
N PRO A 327 -17.05 10.50 13.79
CA PRO A 327 -17.33 9.60 12.67
C PRO A 327 -16.08 8.75 12.39
N VAL A 328 -16.24 7.42 12.36
CA VAL A 328 -15.17 6.46 12.10
C VAL A 328 -15.46 5.72 10.81
N ARG A 329 -14.47 5.66 9.92
CA ARG A 329 -14.53 4.83 8.71
C ARG A 329 -13.94 3.45 8.99
N GLN A 330 -14.80 2.48 9.25
CA GLN A 330 -14.38 1.08 9.41
C GLN A 330 -14.13 0.44 8.05
N VAL A 331 -13.18 -0.50 8.00
CA VAL A 331 -12.80 -1.21 6.78
C VAL A 331 -13.10 -2.69 6.98
N THR A 332 -13.88 -3.28 6.07
CA THR A 332 -14.17 -4.72 6.04
C THR A 332 -13.55 -5.33 4.80
N LEU A 333 -12.74 -6.37 4.95
CA LEU A 333 -12.18 -7.14 3.84
C LEU A 333 -13.10 -8.32 3.52
N VAL A 334 -13.56 -8.40 2.27
CA VAL A 334 -14.31 -9.54 1.71
C VAL A 334 -13.46 -10.19 0.61
N PRO A 335 -12.80 -11.34 0.88
CA PRO A 335 -11.88 -11.98 -0.06
C PRO A 335 -12.58 -12.97 -1.01
N PHE A 336 -12.18 -12.98 -2.28
CA PHE A 336 -12.61 -13.95 -3.29
C PHE A 336 -11.37 -14.58 -3.96
N PRO A 337 -10.87 -15.71 -3.43
CA PRO A 337 -9.57 -16.26 -3.84
C PRO A 337 -9.58 -16.98 -5.19
N GLU A 338 -10.75 -17.42 -5.67
CA GLU A 338 -10.86 -18.31 -6.84
C GLU A 338 -11.85 -17.77 -7.87
N ILE A 339 -11.36 -16.91 -8.77
CA ILE A 339 -12.13 -16.35 -9.89
C ILE A 339 -11.54 -16.86 -11.21
N VAL A 340 -12.31 -17.68 -11.92
CA VAL A 340 -11.91 -18.32 -13.20
C VAL A 340 -12.74 -17.79 -14.38
N SER A 341 -13.98 -17.40 -14.10
CA SER A 341 -14.94 -16.91 -15.08
C SER A 341 -15.83 -15.84 -14.43
N ASN A 342 -16.84 -15.39 -15.18
CA ASN A 342 -17.86 -14.51 -14.64
C ASN A 342 -18.52 -15.13 -13.41
N GLN A 343 -18.68 -14.33 -12.36
CA GLN A 343 -19.17 -14.79 -11.08
C GLN A 343 -19.95 -13.69 -10.38
N LEU A 344 -21.00 -14.10 -9.68
CA LEU A 344 -21.77 -13.24 -8.79
C LEU A 344 -21.20 -13.37 -7.38
N LEU A 345 -20.65 -12.28 -6.86
CA LEU A 345 -19.95 -12.21 -5.58
C LEU A 345 -20.88 -11.62 -4.51
N ASP A 346 -21.04 -12.32 -3.39
CA ASP A 346 -21.89 -11.88 -2.28
C ASP A 346 -21.06 -11.08 -1.27
N LEU A 347 -21.49 -9.85 -0.97
CA LEU A 347 -20.84 -8.97 0.01
C LEU A 347 -21.55 -9.06 1.35
N GLU A 348 -20.95 -9.76 2.31
CA GLU A 348 -21.42 -9.83 3.69
C GLU A 348 -20.92 -8.60 4.46
N VAL A 349 -21.70 -7.53 4.41
CA VAL A 349 -21.34 -6.24 5.02
C VAL A 349 -22.52 -5.60 5.72
N HIS A 350 -22.21 -4.78 6.73
CA HIS A 350 -23.16 -4.02 7.53
C HIS A 350 -22.78 -2.53 7.53
N ASN A 351 -23.58 -1.73 8.21
CA ASN A 351 -23.44 -0.28 8.35
C ASN A 351 -23.63 0.51 7.03
N PRO A 352 -23.75 1.84 7.10
CA PRO A 352 -23.73 2.68 5.91
C PRO A 352 -22.38 2.60 5.19
N ILE A 353 -22.35 1.90 4.05
CA ILE A 353 -21.15 1.77 3.22
C ILE A 353 -20.97 3.02 2.36
N THR A 354 -19.72 3.47 2.22
CA THR A 354 -19.35 4.66 1.46
C THR A 354 -18.66 4.32 0.15
N ARG A 355 -17.79 3.30 0.14
CA ARG A 355 -17.10 2.87 -1.07
C ARG A 355 -16.65 1.41 -1.04
N LEU A 356 -16.44 0.88 -2.23
CA LEU A 356 -15.88 -0.43 -2.53
C LEU A 356 -14.57 -0.24 -3.28
N ILE A 357 -13.49 -0.84 -2.78
CA ILE A 357 -12.16 -0.84 -3.41
C ILE A 357 -11.87 -2.28 -3.82
N PHE A 358 -11.69 -2.51 -5.12
CA PHE A 358 -11.38 -3.82 -5.67
C PHE A 358 -9.87 -3.93 -5.84
N VAL A 359 -9.30 -5.00 -5.31
CA VAL A 359 -7.88 -5.34 -5.43
C VAL A 359 -7.76 -6.66 -6.17
N PRO A 360 -7.74 -6.63 -7.52
CA PRO A 360 -7.58 -7.83 -8.32
C PRO A 360 -6.12 -8.25 -8.37
N ARG A 361 -5.88 -9.57 -8.41
CA ARG A 361 -4.53 -10.15 -8.51
C ARG A 361 -4.61 -11.53 -9.16
N ARG A 362 -3.50 -12.01 -9.70
CA ARG A 362 -3.31 -13.43 -10.03
C ARG A 362 -2.85 -14.22 -8.80
N SER A 363 -3.28 -15.47 -8.67
CA SER A 363 -2.94 -16.33 -7.54
C SER A 363 -1.42 -16.58 -7.41
N ASP A 364 -0.69 -16.56 -8.52
CA ASP A 364 0.75 -16.78 -8.59
C ASP A 364 1.60 -15.60 -8.09
N THR A 365 1.03 -14.40 -8.03
CA THR A 365 1.76 -13.14 -7.82
C THR A 365 2.29 -12.98 -6.40
N LEU A 366 1.51 -13.33 -5.37
CA LEU A 366 2.02 -13.31 -4.00
C LEU A 366 2.87 -14.55 -3.73
N LEU A 367 2.37 -15.73 -4.11
CA LEU A 367 2.97 -17.01 -3.75
C LEU A 367 4.40 -17.19 -4.28
N TYR A 368 4.64 -16.89 -5.56
CA TYR A 368 5.92 -17.20 -6.21
C TYR A 368 6.82 -15.98 -6.38
N ARG A 369 6.28 -14.78 -6.19
CA ARG A 369 6.90 -13.53 -6.64
C ARG A 369 6.91 -12.43 -5.60
N ASN A 370 6.22 -12.59 -4.47
CA ASN A 370 6.06 -11.56 -3.45
C ASN A 370 5.60 -10.20 -4.02
N GLY A 371 4.76 -10.23 -5.07
CA GLY A 371 4.33 -9.06 -5.83
C GLY A 371 3.17 -8.30 -5.19
N PHE A 372 3.33 -7.77 -3.97
CA PHE A 372 2.25 -7.08 -3.24
C PHE A 372 1.59 -5.94 -4.02
N SER A 373 2.39 -5.18 -4.77
CA SER A 373 1.92 -4.03 -5.56
C SER A 373 1.54 -4.35 -7.01
N ASN A 374 1.48 -5.63 -7.39
CA ASN A 374 1.03 -6.03 -8.71
C ASN A 374 -0.45 -6.42 -8.64
N PHE A 375 -1.30 -5.56 -9.21
CA PHE A 375 -2.75 -5.72 -9.26
C PHE A 375 -3.25 -6.05 -10.68
N THR A 376 -2.34 -6.54 -11.53
CA THR A 376 -2.55 -6.62 -12.97
C THR A 376 -2.52 -8.07 -13.43
N ASN A 377 -2.99 -8.33 -14.65
CA ASN A 377 -2.90 -9.63 -15.28
C ASN A 377 -1.48 -9.94 -15.81
N TRP A 378 -0.53 -9.01 -15.71
CA TRP A 378 0.86 -9.28 -16.11
C TRP A 378 1.64 -9.90 -14.97
N TRP A 379 2.28 -11.04 -15.24
CA TRP A 379 3.07 -11.74 -14.23
C TRP A 379 4.30 -10.94 -13.75
N ASP A 380 4.88 -10.07 -14.59
CA ASP A 380 6.06 -9.24 -14.27
C ASP A 380 5.80 -7.73 -14.44
N TYR A 381 4.72 -7.20 -13.87
CA TYR A 381 4.41 -5.76 -13.91
C TYR A 381 5.57 -4.89 -13.36
N PRO A 382 6.00 -3.80 -14.04
CA PRO A 382 5.36 -3.16 -15.20
C PRO A 382 5.86 -3.66 -16.58
N ARG A 383 6.64 -4.74 -16.64
CA ARG A 383 7.07 -5.32 -17.92
C ARG A 383 5.92 -6.10 -18.54
N ARG A 384 5.55 -5.71 -19.76
CA ARG A 384 4.50 -6.42 -20.51
C ARG A 384 4.99 -7.80 -20.95
N PRO A 385 4.14 -8.83 -20.94
CA PRO A 385 4.38 -10.05 -21.70
C PRO A 385 4.59 -9.70 -23.19
N LYS A 386 5.60 -10.30 -23.81
CA LYS A 386 5.99 -10.00 -25.19
C LYS A 386 6.54 -11.26 -25.85
N ILE A 387 5.90 -11.71 -26.92
CA ILE A 387 6.46 -12.70 -27.83
C ILE A 387 7.31 -11.95 -28.88
N PRO A 388 8.63 -12.16 -28.96
CA PRO A 388 9.47 -11.46 -29.93
C PRO A 388 9.04 -11.76 -31.37
N THR A 389 9.09 -10.75 -32.23
CA THR A 389 8.89 -10.94 -33.68
C THR A 389 10.20 -11.46 -34.28
N HIS A 390 10.16 -12.61 -34.94
CA HIS A 390 11.31 -13.12 -35.68
C HIS A 390 11.38 -12.46 -37.06
N GLN A 391 12.48 -11.77 -37.35
CA GLN A 391 12.76 -11.18 -38.66
C GLN A 391 13.86 -11.97 -39.38
N ALA A 392 13.69 -12.16 -40.70
CA ALA A 392 14.65 -12.90 -41.52
C ALA A 392 15.91 -12.10 -41.89
N LEU A 393 15.84 -10.77 -41.91
CA LEU A 393 16.95 -9.87 -42.24
C LEU A 393 17.28 -9.00 -41.02
N GLN A 394 18.49 -9.17 -40.48
CA GLN A 394 18.98 -8.34 -39.38
C GLN A 394 19.61 -7.06 -39.95
N SER A 395 19.06 -5.90 -39.58
CA SER A 395 19.66 -4.59 -39.87
C SER A 395 20.52 -4.15 -38.69
N SER A 396 21.70 -3.61 -38.93
CA SER A 396 22.53 -2.99 -37.89
C SER A 396 21.89 -1.73 -37.28
N PHE A 397 20.86 -1.18 -37.93
CA PHE A 397 20.13 0.01 -37.48
C PHE A 397 18.84 -0.31 -36.73
N ILE A 398 18.39 -1.57 -36.75
CA ILE A 398 17.14 -2.00 -36.10
C ILE A 398 17.47 -3.13 -35.13
N GLN A 399 17.38 -2.84 -33.84
CA GLN A 399 17.47 -3.87 -32.82
C GLN A 399 16.14 -4.62 -32.73
N ASN A 400 16.18 -5.96 -32.83
CA ASN A 400 14.99 -6.81 -32.71
C ASN A 400 14.25 -6.59 -31.38
N ASP A 401 14.97 -6.20 -30.32
CA ASP A 401 14.40 -5.89 -29.02
C ASP A 401 13.47 -4.67 -29.03
N SER A 402 13.64 -3.77 -30.00
CA SER A 402 12.77 -2.60 -30.20
C SER A 402 11.42 -2.96 -30.84
N ALA A 403 11.24 -4.18 -31.36
CA ALA A 403 9.97 -4.60 -31.95
C ALA A 403 8.84 -4.63 -30.91
N SER A 404 7.61 -4.33 -31.31
CA SER A 404 6.44 -4.45 -30.41
C SER A 404 6.16 -5.90 -29.99
N GLY A 405 6.53 -6.86 -30.84
CA GLY A 405 6.28 -8.29 -30.64
C GLY A 405 5.01 -8.77 -31.35
N VAL A 406 4.77 -10.08 -31.26
CA VAL A 406 3.52 -10.74 -31.67
C VAL A 406 2.48 -10.60 -30.57
N LEU A 407 1.20 -10.55 -30.95
CA LEU A 407 0.08 -10.50 -30.01
C LEU A 407 0.14 -11.68 -29.02
N VAL A 408 0.09 -11.38 -27.73
CA VAL A 408 -0.08 -12.37 -26.65
C VAL A 408 -1.58 -12.51 -26.36
N PRO A 409 -2.21 -13.65 -26.69
CA PRO A 409 -3.63 -13.87 -26.40
C PRO A 409 -3.90 -13.77 -24.90
N ASN A 410 -4.97 -13.09 -24.50
CA ASN A 410 -5.34 -12.86 -23.10
C ASN A 410 -4.22 -12.23 -22.24
N GLY A 411 -3.27 -11.53 -22.89
CA GLY A 411 -2.16 -10.81 -22.27
C GLY A 411 -2.47 -9.34 -21.97
N GLN A 412 -3.74 -8.93 -21.98
CA GLN A 412 -4.14 -7.59 -21.56
C GLN A 412 -3.79 -7.35 -20.10
N LEU A 413 -3.63 -6.08 -19.74
CA LEU A 413 -3.16 -5.64 -18.43
C LEU A 413 -4.24 -5.79 -17.34
N GLU A 414 -5.51 -5.58 -17.70
CA GLU A 414 -6.65 -5.61 -16.78
C GLU A 414 -7.12 -7.05 -16.51
N ILE A 415 -7.55 -7.30 -15.27
CA ILE A 415 -8.20 -8.56 -14.86
C ILE A 415 -9.73 -8.44 -14.99
N ILE A 416 -10.30 -7.35 -14.50
CA ILE A 416 -11.75 -7.10 -14.51
C ILE A 416 -12.14 -6.46 -15.84
N GLN A 417 -13.05 -7.11 -16.58
CA GLN A 417 -13.57 -6.63 -17.84
C GLN A 417 -14.81 -5.75 -17.63
N PHE A 418 -15.79 -6.26 -16.89
CA PHE A 418 -17.03 -5.54 -16.56
C PHE A 418 -17.44 -5.80 -15.11
N LEU A 419 -18.15 -4.84 -14.53
CA LEU A 419 -18.70 -4.93 -13.18
C LEU A 419 -20.05 -4.22 -13.11
N ARG A 420 -20.98 -4.78 -12.35
CA ARG A 420 -22.20 -4.11 -11.86
C ARG A 420 -22.45 -4.43 -10.40
N ILE A 421 -23.28 -3.62 -9.75
CA ILE A 421 -23.64 -3.80 -8.34
C ILE A 421 -25.15 -4.00 -8.23
N LEU A 422 -25.53 -5.03 -7.48
CA LEU A 422 -26.90 -5.45 -7.26
C LEU A 422 -27.25 -5.34 -5.77
N SER A 423 -28.48 -4.91 -5.48
CA SER A 423 -29.09 -4.90 -4.15
C SER A 423 -30.41 -5.66 -4.22
N ASP A 424 -30.52 -6.76 -3.48
CA ASP A 424 -31.70 -7.64 -3.46
C ASP A 424 -32.16 -8.05 -4.89
N GLY A 425 -31.19 -8.34 -5.77
CA GLY A 425 -31.40 -8.68 -7.17
C GLY A 425 -31.65 -7.50 -8.12
N ASN A 426 -31.87 -6.29 -7.59
CA ASN A 426 -32.06 -5.08 -8.40
C ASN A 426 -30.72 -4.40 -8.69
N GLN A 427 -30.57 -3.90 -9.90
CA GLN A 427 -29.36 -3.20 -10.32
C GLN A 427 -29.33 -1.77 -9.75
N ILE A 428 -28.37 -1.49 -8.87
CA ILE A 428 -28.12 -0.13 -8.34
C ILE A 428 -27.01 0.59 -9.10
N GLN A 429 -26.14 -0.18 -9.77
CA GLN A 429 -25.14 0.32 -10.71
C GLN A 429 -25.19 -0.55 -11.96
N GLU A 430 -25.28 0.05 -13.14
CA GLU A 430 -25.27 -0.70 -14.39
C GLU A 430 -23.92 -1.32 -14.72
N MET A 431 -23.97 -2.36 -15.57
CA MET A 431 -22.76 -3.03 -16.06
C MET A 431 -21.89 -2.03 -16.81
N LYS A 432 -20.72 -1.76 -16.26
CA LYS A 432 -19.73 -0.86 -16.84
C LYS A 432 -18.39 -1.57 -17.01
N PRO A 433 -17.60 -1.16 -18.02
CA PRO A 433 -16.26 -1.71 -18.22
C PRO A 433 -15.32 -1.34 -17.06
N GLY A 434 -14.27 -2.13 -16.84
CA GLY A 434 -13.28 -1.88 -15.77
C GLY A 434 -12.72 -0.45 -15.78
N PHE A 435 -12.47 0.11 -16.97
CA PHE A 435 -12.02 1.50 -17.16
C PHE A 435 -12.90 2.56 -16.49
N PHE A 436 -14.22 2.33 -16.40
CA PHE A 436 -15.14 3.23 -15.70
C PHE A 436 -14.76 3.37 -14.22
N TYR A 437 -14.36 2.28 -13.59
CA TYR A 437 -14.02 2.22 -12.17
C TYR A 437 -12.57 2.59 -11.88
N THR A 438 -11.66 2.41 -12.85
CA THR A 438 -10.23 2.71 -12.68
C THR A 438 -9.85 4.12 -13.13
N ALA A 439 -10.63 4.75 -14.02
CA ALA A 439 -10.33 6.08 -14.55
C ALA A 439 -11.44 7.10 -14.31
N LEU A 440 -12.69 6.80 -14.70
CA LEU A 440 -13.77 7.79 -14.63
C LEU A 440 -14.19 8.08 -13.19
N THR A 441 -14.34 7.03 -12.38
CA THR A 441 -14.74 7.18 -10.97
C THR A 441 -13.67 7.95 -10.17
N PRO A 442 -12.37 7.60 -10.26
CA PRO A 442 -11.32 8.39 -9.64
C PRO A 442 -11.25 9.84 -10.14
N TYR A 443 -11.37 10.06 -11.46
CA TYR A 443 -11.36 11.41 -12.03
C TYR A 443 -12.45 12.31 -11.45
N ARG A 444 -13.65 11.77 -11.23
CA ARG A 444 -14.79 12.56 -10.79
C ARG A 444 -14.90 12.69 -9.27
N TYR A 445 -14.62 11.62 -8.53
CA TYR A 445 -15.01 11.51 -7.13
C TYR A 445 -13.82 11.39 -6.15
N LEU A 446 -12.61 11.08 -6.62
CA LEU A 446 -11.44 10.90 -5.75
C LEU A 446 -10.46 12.07 -5.83
N SER A 447 -9.70 12.28 -4.75
CA SER A 447 -8.72 13.37 -4.62
C SER A 447 -7.28 12.98 -5.00
N GLY A 448 -6.98 11.68 -5.10
CA GLY A 448 -5.64 11.16 -5.30
C GLY A 448 -5.20 11.02 -6.76
N LYS A 449 -3.94 10.60 -6.94
CA LYS A 449 -3.40 10.27 -8.27
C LYS A 449 -4.05 8.97 -8.77
N ALA A 450 -5.03 9.09 -9.68
CA ALA A 450 -5.78 7.98 -10.28
C ALA A 450 -4.94 7.01 -11.15
N ASN A 451 -3.88 6.40 -10.61
CA ASN A 451 -2.99 5.57 -11.39
C ASN A 451 -2.51 4.35 -10.61
N ARG A 452 -3.24 3.22 -10.75
CA ARG A 452 -2.71 1.84 -10.69
C ARG A 452 -3.75 0.73 -10.95
N GLN A 453 -4.80 0.99 -11.74
CA GLN A 453 -5.78 -0.03 -12.15
C GLN A 453 -6.57 -0.68 -11.01
N LEU A 454 -6.64 -0.03 -9.84
CA LEU A 454 -7.55 -0.45 -8.77
C LEU A 454 -8.95 0.08 -9.09
N PRO A 455 -9.92 -0.79 -9.38
CA PRO A 455 -11.29 -0.36 -9.60
C PRO A 455 -11.87 0.16 -8.27
N VAL A 456 -12.50 1.32 -8.31
CA VAL A 456 -13.18 1.89 -7.14
C VAL A 456 -14.60 2.23 -7.54
N TYR A 457 -15.54 1.93 -6.65
CA TYR A 457 -16.90 2.42 -6.72
C TYR A 457 -17.26 3.14 -5.43
N THR A 458 -17.84 4.32 -5.54
CA THR A 458 -18.18 5.16 -4.38
C THR A 458 -19.64 5.58 -4.44
N PHE A 459 -20.26 5.61 -3.27
CA PHE A 459 -21.59 6.17 -3.04
C PHE A 459 -21.51 7.65 -2.62
N GLU A 460 -20.30 8.16 -2.39
CA GLU A 460 -20.03 9.54 -1.98
C GLU A 460 -19.85 10.48 -3.16
N LEU A 461 -20.28 11.72 -3.00
CA LEU A 461 -20.05 12.79 -3.98
C LEU A 461 -18.57 13.19 -4.10
N ASN A 462 -17.80 13.05 -3.03
CA ASN A 462 -16.35 13.24 -2.96
C ASN A 462 -15.81 12.24 -1.92
N SER A 463 -14.76 11.49 -2.24
CA SER A 463 -14.20 10.48 -1.35
C SER A 463 -12.67 10.44 -1.45
N PRO A 464 -11.94 10.31 -0.34
CA PRO A 464 -12.41 10.38 1.04
C PRO A 464 -12.57 11.83 1.48
N THR A 465 -13.61 12.11 2.26
CA THR A 465 -13.79 13.40 2.96
C THR A 465 -14.15 13.16 4.41
N PHE A 466 -13.72 14.06 5.30
CA PHE A 466 -14.13 14.02 6.71
C PHE A 466 -15.67 14.03 6.84
N GLN A 467 -16.32 14.97 6.15
CA GLN A 467 -17.78 15.08 6.12
C GLN A 467 -18.35 14.01 5.17
N PRO A 468 -19.20 13.08 5.66
CA PRO A 468 -19.89 12.14 4.78
C PRO A 468 -20.78 12.88 3.78
N CYS A 469 -20.75 12.45 2.51
CA CYS A 469 -21.54 13.07 1.44
C CYS A 469 -22.25 12.05 0.52
N GLY A 470 -22.51 10.84 1.04
CA GLY A 470 -23.28 9.80 0.38
C GLY A 470 -22.99 8.44 1.00
N SER A 471 -24.00 7.56 1.07
CA SER A 471 -23.82 6.20 1.59
C SER A 471 -24.97 5.29 1.17
N LEU A 472 -24.73 3.98 1.22
CA LEU A 472 -25.75 2.95 1.09
C LEU A 472 -25.87 2.19 2.42
N ASN A 473 -27.05 2.08 3.01
CA ASN A 473 -27.21 1.36 4.27
C ASN A 473 -27.28 -0.15 4.05
N ALA A 474 -26.13 -0.83 4.17
CA ALA A 474 -26.04 -2.28 3.97
C ALA A 474 -26.80 -3.08 5.03
N SER A 475 -26.95 -2.57 6.26
CA SER A 475 -27.76 -3.23 7.31
C SER A 475 -29.25 -3.36 6.98
N ARG A 476 -29.73 -2.66 5.95
CA ARG A 476 -31.12 -2.74 5.48
C ARG A 476 -31.29 -3.53 4.19
N ILE A 477 -30.18 -4.02 3.62
CA ILE A 477 -30.15 -4.79 2.39
C ILE A 477 -29.94 -6.24 2.77
N ARG A 478 -30.75 -7.14 2.21
CA ARG A 478 -30.66 -8.57 2.53
C ARG A 478 -29.51 -9.22 1.78
N LYS A 479 -29.30 -8.79 0.52
CA LYS A 479 -28.26 -9.30 -0.35
C LYS A 479 -27.62 -8.17 -1.17
N LEU A 480 -26.39 -7.79 -0.82
CA LEU A 480 -25.55 -6.91 -1.65
C LEU A 480 -24.60 -7.79 -2.47
N GLN A 481 -24.58 -7.61 -3.78
CA GLN A 481 -23.78 -8.45 -4.67
C GLN A 481 -23.04 -7.63 -5.72
N VAL A 482 -21.89 -8.15 -6.14
CA VAL A 482 -21.14 -7.67 -7.30
C VAL A 482 -21.23 -8.73 -8.37
N ASP A 483 -21.83 -8.40 -9.51
CA ASP A 483 -21.75 -9.25 -10.69
C ASP A 483 -20.54 -8.84 -11.52
N LEU A 484 -19.60 -9.77 -11.61
CA LEU A 484 -18.26 -9.55 -12.10
C LEU A 484 -18.02 -10.35 -13.37
N SER A 485 -17.52 -9.68 -14.41
CA SER A 485 -16.97 -10.30 -15.61
C SER A 485 -15.46 -10.08 -15.64
N VAL A 486 -14.68 -11.16 -15.66
CA VAL A 486 -13.21 -11.11 -15.81
C VAL A 486 -12.82 -11.43 -17.24
N PHE A 487 -11.66 -10.95 -17.67
CA PHE A 487 -11.08 -11.43 -18.93
C PHE A 487 -10.77 -12.93 -18.84
N PRO A 488 -10.98 -13.71 -19.91
CA PRO A 488 -10.72 -15.14 -19.87
C PRO A 488 -9.23 -15.42 -19.61
N LEU A 489 -8.96 -16.46 -18.84
CA LEU A 489 -7.60 -16.94 -18.64
C LEU A 489 -7.02 -17.46 -19.99
N PRO A 490 -5.71 -17.30 -20.24
CA PRO A 490 -5.06 -17.99 -21.34
C PRO A 490 -5.24 -19.52 -21.24
N PRO A 491 -5.39 -20.24 -22.36
CA PRO A 491 -5.43 -21.71 -22.32
C PRO A 491 -4.19 -22.28 -21.61
N ASN A 492 -4.37 -23.33 -20.80
CA ASN A 492 -3.31 -23.98 -20.01
C ASN A 492 -2.65 -23.07 -18.96
N SER A 493 -3.35 -22.05 -18.47
CA SER A 493 -2.88 -21.24 -17.34
C SER A 493 -2.74 -22.06 -16.05
N SER A 494 -1.61 -21.91 -15.36
CA SER A 494 -1.33 -22.47 -14.03
C SER A 494 -1.83 -21.59 -12.86
N TYR A 495 -2.42 -20.44 -13.17
CA TYR A 495 -2.90 -19.45 -12.22
C TYR A 495 -4.40 -19.18 -12.44
N ILE A 496 -5.02 -18.63 -11.41
CA ILE A 496 -6.40 -18.13 -11.41
C ILE A 496 -6.38 -16.67 -10.93
N TYR A 497 -7.50 -15.96 -11.02
CA TYR A 497 -7.61 -14.65 -10.40
C TYR A 497 -8.11 -14.75 -8.97
N SER A 498 -7.72 -13.78 -8.16
CA SER A 498 -8.22 -13.52 -6.81
C SER A 498 -8.59 -12.05 -6.71
N ILE A 499 -9.70 -11.72 -6.08
CA ILE A 499 -10.15 -10.33 -5.89
C ILE A 499 -10.49 -10.12 -4.43
N ASN A 500 -9.76 -9.21 -3.78
CA ASN A 500 -10.11 -8.71 -2.47
C ASN A 500 -10.98 -7.46 -2.63
N ILE A 501 -12.09 -7.39 -1.91
CA ILE A 501 -12.95 -6.20 -1.90
C ILE A 501 -12.87 -5.59 -0.50
N TYR A 502 -12.31 -4.38 -0.41
CA TYR A 502 -12.35 -3.58 0.80
C TYR A 502 -13.60 -2.71 0.77
N VAL A 503 -14.46 -2.89 1.76
CA VAL A 503 -15.68 -2.11 1.95
C VAL A 503 -15.46 -1.14 3.09
N GLU A 504 -15.55 0.16 2.77
CA GLU A 504 -15.52 1.19 3.79
C GLU A 504 -16.93 1.53 4.25
N SER A 505 -17.12 1.57 5.56
CA SER A 505 -18.41 1.85 6.20
C SER A 505 -18.27 2.90 7.29
N LEU A 506 -19.31 3.71 7.46
CA LEU A 506 -19.39 4.71 8.51
C LEU A 506 -19.93 4.10 9.80
N ASN A 507 -19.24 4.41 10.89
CA ASN A 507 -19.70 4.20 12.24
C ASN A 507 -19.41 5.47 13.06
N PHE A 508 -19.76 5.46 14.34
CA PHE A 508 -19.47 6.56 15.25
C PHE A 508 -18.80 6.03 16.50
N PHE A 509 -17.66 6.60 16.86
CA PHE A 509 -16.99 6.33 18.13
C PHE A 509 -17.53 7.32 19.16
N LEU A 510 -18.19 6.79 20.19
CA LEU A 510 -18.75 7.56 21.30
C LEU A 510 -17.79 7.52 22.47
N VAL A 511 -17.58 8.66 23.12
CA VAL A 511 -16.83 8.75 24.37
C VAL A 511 -17.73 9.40 25.41
N GLU A 512 -18.09 8.63 26.43
CA GLU A 512 -18.98 9.05 27.51
C GLU A 512 -18.54 8.40 28.83
N SER A 513 -18.64 9.16 29.93
CA SER A 513 -18.44 8.64 31.29
C SER A 513 -17.11 7.87 31.50
N GLY A 514 -16.02 8.30 30.86
CA GLY A 514 -14.70 7.68 31.02
C GLY A 514 -14.45 6.43 30.17
N MET A 515 -15.39 6.07 29.29
CA MET A 515 -15.34 4.90 28.41
C MET A 515 -15.57 5.33 26.96
N GLY A 516 -15.14 4.51 26.01
CA GLY A 516 -15.41 4.76 24.60
C GLY A 516 -15.58 3.48 23.79
N ASP A 517 -16.56 3.48 22.89
CA ASP A 517 -16.87 2.34 22.04
C ASP A 517 -17.58 2.79 20.75
N VAL A 518 -17.72 1.88 19.79
CA VAL A 518 -18.52 2.11 18.59
C VAL A 518 -20.02 2.12 18.93
N LYS A 519 -20.76 3.05 18.33
CA LYS A 519 -22.20 3.22 18.53
C LYS A 519 -23.01 2.05 18.00
N TYR A 520 -22.60 1.49 16.86
CA TYR A 520 -23.27 0.38 16.21
C TYR A 520 -22.33 -0.82 16.17
N ALA A 521 -22.61 -1.82 17.01
CA ALA A 521 -22.00 -3.12 16.93
C ALA A 521 -22.72 -3.99 15.88
N ILE A 522 -21.98 -4.92 15.27
CA ILE A 522 -22.52 -5.95 14.37
C ILE A 522 -23.09 -7.10 15.20
#